data_AF-A0A8J8VWK8-F1
#
_entry.id   AF-A0A8J8VWK8-F1
#
_cell.length_a   1.000
_cell.length_b   1.000
_cell.length_c   1.000
_cell.angle_alpha   90.00
_cell.angle_beta   90.00
_cell.angle_gamma   90.00
#
_symmetry.space_group_name_H-M   'P 1'
#
loop_
_entity.id
_entity.type
_entity.pdbx_description
1 polymer ?
#
loop_
_entity_poly.entity_id
_entity_poly.type
_entity_poly.pdbx_seq_one_letter_code
_entity_poly.pdbx_strand_id
1 'polypeptide(L)'
;MDRDQSFEEPTSTPLQLAAEQGHLQEVQRLLFESIEQPNEEPRGYYGKTALQAASANGHLEVVEILINAGADLNAKGGNNGGKTALVLASGAGHIPIVKKLVSAGANINISPYRYYGRTALQAAAEGGHEDLVLWLLGQGADVNAPPAKVDGRTALQAAAFSGNVRIVQILLERNARVNEPPVRYKGLTALQAAAYQGHCKVVEQLIQAGADVNTDGAGLNGYTALSAAAEGGHLEIVQTLLDAGANVSALSGNQKRTARQIALARGHVGIGRICNGYLHSQMRMKTGDKRSHLESQVVSETQESPFN
;
A
#
# COMPACT_ATOMS: atom_id res chain seq x y z
N MET A 1 2.25 54.35 -8.97
CA MET A 1 3.21 53.78 -8.02
C MET A 1 2.83 52.34 -7.84
N ASP A 2 3.83 51.49 -8.05
CA ASP A 2 3.71 50.21 -8.71
C ASP A 2 3.08 49.08 -7.89
N ARG A 3 2.44 48.21 -8.68
CA ARG A 3 2.02 46.82 -8.45
C ARG A 3 2.51 46.19 -7.15
N ASP A 4 1.50 45.84 -6.36
CA ASP A 4 1.42 44.73 -5.42
C ASP A 4 2.18 43.49 -5.97
N GLN A 5 3.48 43.40 -5.66
CA GLN A 5 4.24 42.17 -5.77
C GLN A 5 4.02 41.44 -4.45
N SER A 6 2.96 40.65 -4.39
CA SER A 6 2.88 39.54 -3.46
C SER A 6 4.03 38.59 -3.79
N PHE A 7 5.22 38.87 -3.26
CA PHE A 7 6.31 37.90 -3.23
C PHE A 7 5.78 36.74 -2.39
N GLU A 8 5.31 35.67 -3.05
CA GLU A 8 5.26 34.38 -2.39
C GLU A 8 6.68 34.12 -1.87
N GLU A 9 6.84 34.13 -0.54
CA GLU A 9 8.15 33.82 0.04
C GLU A 9 8.62 32.48 -0.55
N PRO A 10 9.89 32.39 -0.98
CA PRO A 10 10.40 31.16 -1.54
C PRO A 10 10.17 30.02 -0.55
N THR A 11 9.44 29.01 -1.01
CA THR A 11 9.07 27.84 -0.20
C THR A 11 10.27 26.98 0.19
N SER A 12 11.46 27.30 -0.32
CA SER A 12 12.72 26.62 -0.02
C SER A 12 13.84 27.62 0.18
N THR A 13 14.71 27.36 1.16
CA THR A 13 15.93 28.16 1.37
C THR A 13 16.96 27.88 0.28
N PRO A 14 17.92 28.80 0.02
CA PRO A 14 19.10 28.53 -0.80
C PRO A 14 19.77 27.18 -0.52
N LEU A 15 19.95 26.77 0.74
CA LEU A 15 20.53 25.47 1.07
C LEU A 15 19.63 24.31 0.63
N GLN A 16 18.32 24.43 0.84
CA GLN A 16 17.36 23.39 0.42
C GLN A 16 17.35 23.23 -1.11
N LEU A 17 17.41 24.32 -1.87
CA LEU A 17 17.49 24.30 -3.33
C LEU A 17 18.82 23.73 -3.84
N ALA A 18 19.95 24.16 -3.26
CA ALA A 18 21.26 23.63 -3.60
C ALA A 18 21.34 22.13 -3.30
N ALA A 19 20.74 21.68 -2.19
CA ALA A 19 20.67 20.28 -1.84
C ALA A 19 19.75 19.46 -2.75
N GLU A 20 18.63 20.04 -3.20
CA GLU A 20 17.73 19.42 -4.18
C GLU A 20 18.39 19.23 -5.56
N GLN A 21 19.25 20.17 -5.96
CA GLN A 21 19.95 20.16 -7.25
C GLN A 21 21.29 19.41 -7.20
N GLY A 22 21.75 19.01 -6.02
CA GLY A 22 23.04 18.34 -5.85
C GLY A 22 24.26 19.25 -6.02
N HIS A 23 24.08 20.56 -5.85
CA HIS A 23 25.16 21.55 -5.99
C HIS A 23 26.12 21.52 -4.79
N LEU A 24 27.03 20.55 -4.80
CA LEU A 24 27.95 20.26 -3.71
C LEU A 24 28.71 21.49 -3.18
N GLN A 25 29.32 22.25 -4.07
CA GLN A 25 30.14 23.40 -3.69
C GLN A 25 29.31 24.51 -3.05
N GLU A 26 28.07 24.70 -3.54
CA GLU A 26 27.16 25.70 -2.99
C GLU A 26 26.64 25.28 -1.61
N VAL A 27 26.30 24.00 -1.43
CA VAL A 27 25.95 23.45 -0.11
C VAL A 27 27.09 23.64 0.89
N GLN A 28 28.34 23.35 0.50
CA GLN A 28 29.51 23.57 1.35
C GLN A 28 29.66 25.04 1.70
N ARG A 29 29.61 25.93 0.70
CA ARG A 29 29.74 27.38 0.90
C ARG A 29 28.70 27.90 1.89
N LEU A 30 27.43 27.56 1.70
CA LEU A 30 26.32 28.02 2.55
C LEU A 30 26.46 27.56 4.01
N LEU A 31 26.97 26.34 4.25
CA LEU A 31 27.18 25.80 5.60
C LEU A 31 28.46 26.32 6.26
N PHE A 32 29.60 26.37 5.54
CA PHE A 32 30.89 26.81 6.09
C PHE A 32 30.91 28.31 6.42
N GLU A 33 30.26 29.13 5.59
CA GLU A 33 30.13 30.57 5.85
C GLU A 33 29.08 30.86 6.94
N SER A 34 28.46 29.83 7.54
CA SER A 34 27.39 29.93 8.55
C SER A 34 26.21 30.81 8.09
N ILE A 35 25.95 30.82 6.78
CA ILE A 35 24.87 31.62 6.17
C ILE A 35 23.52 30.96 6.47
N GLU A 36 23.46 29.62 6.43
CA GLU A 36 22.24 28.86 6.75
C GLU A 36 22.53 27.71 7.72
N GLN A 37 21.51 27.34 8.51
CA GLN A 37 21.58 26.17 9.38
C GLN A 37 21.11 24.92 8.62
N PRO A 38 21.69 23.74 8.91
CA PRO A 38 21.29 22.49 8.23
C PRO A 38 19.87 22.02 8.59
N ASN A 39 19.30 22.57 9.66
CA ASN A 39 18.00 22.20 10.23
C ASN A 39 16.91 23.27 10.06
N GLU A 40 17.08 24.18 9.09
CA GLU A 40 16.05 25.15 8.72
C GLU A 40 14.71 24.44 8.47
N GLU A 41 13.66 24.96 9.11
CA GLU A 41 12.35 24.34 9.04
C GLU A 41 11.83 24.35 7.59
N PRO A 42 11.25 23.22 7.11
CA PRO A 42 10.67 23.15 5.79
C PRO A 42 9.49 24.14 5.69
N ARG A 43 9.58 25.09 4.76
CA ARG A 43 8.50 26.06 4.52
C ARG A 43 7.45 25.50 3.56
N GLY A 44 6.20 25.87 3.81
CA GLY A 44 5.08 25.48 2.95
C GLY A 44 4.60 24.04 3.12
N TYR A 45 3.53 23.71 2.39
CA TYR A 45 2.79 22.47 2.58
C TYR A 45 3.56 21.20 2.19
N TYR A 46 4.50 21.33 1.24
CA TYR A 46 5.37 20.25 0.75
C TYR A 46 6.86 20.46 1.09
N GLY A 47 7.16 21.36 2.03
CA GLY A 47 8.54 21.71 2.35
C GLY A 47 9.38 20.49 2.75
N LYS A 48 10.65 20.50 2.34
CA LYS A 48 11.65 19.50 2.70
C LYS A 48 12.82 20.18 3.40
N THR A 49 13.42 19.52 4.38
CA THR A 49 14.77 19.92 4.84
C THR A 49 15.78 19.68 3.72
N ALA A 50 16.96 20.31 3.80
CA ALA A 50 18.03 20.08 2.84
C ALA A 50 18.41 18.59 2.76
N LEU A 51 18.46 17.90 3.91
CA LEU A 51 18.76 16.48 3.98
C LEU A 51 17.69 15.63 3.27
N GLN A 52 16.41 15.96 3.46
CA GLN A 52 15.29 15.30 2.78
C GLN A 52 15.33 15.52 1.26
N ALA A 53 15.65 16.75 0.82
CA ALA A 53 15.74 17.10 -0.60
C ALA A 53 16.89 16.34 -1.30
N ALA A 54 18.09 16.36 -0.73
CA ALA A 54 19.24 15.61 -1.26
C ALA A 54 18.99 14.09 -1.26
N SER A 55 18.37 13.57 -0.19
CA SER A 55 18.06 12.15 -0.04
C SER A 55 17.01 11.66 -1.04
N ALA A 56 16.01 12.48 -1.37
CA ALA A 56 15.01 12.14 -2.38
C ALA A 56 15.61 12.08 -3.79
N ASN A 57 16.57 12.96 -4.10
CA ASN A 57 17.15 13.12 -5.44
C ASN A 57 18.45 12.31 -5.66
N GLY A 58 18.94 11.59 -4.66
CA GLY A 58 20.07 10.67 -4.84
C GLY A 58 21.45 11.33 -4.72
N HIS A 59 21.54 12.52 -4.13
CA HIS A 59 22.79 13.26 -3.98
C HIS A 59 23.58 12.81 -2.75
N LEU A 60 24.25 11.65 -2.84
CA LEU A 60 24.97 11.04 -1.72
C LEU A 60 26.00 12.00 -1.07
N GLU A 61 26.86 12.64 -1.85
CA GLU A 61 27.90 13.53 -1.31
C GLU A 61 27.32 14.72 -0.53
N VAL A 62 26.21 15.28 -1.03
CA VAL A 62 25.46 16.33 -0.34
C VAL A 62 24.86 15.81 0.96
N VAL A 63 24.28 14.59 0.96
CA VAL A 63 23.79 13.94 2.17
C VAL A 63 24.91 13.78 3.20
N GLU A 64 26.11 13.37 2.81
CA GLU A 64 27.23 13.22 3.73
C GLU A 64 27.64 14.55 4.38
N ILE A 65 27.70 15.63 3.60
CA ILE A 65 27.99 16.98 4.12
C ILE A 65 26.92 17.41 5.12
N LEU A 66 25.64 17.24 4.79
CA LEU A 66 24.54 17.64 5.66
C LEU A 66 24.53 16.85 6.98
N ILE A 67 24.82 15.54 6.93
CA ILE A 67 24.98 14.71 8.14
C ILE A 67 26.14 15.26 9.01
N ASN A 68 27.30 15.54 8.40
CA ASN A 68 28.46 16.06 9.12
C ASN A 68 28.22 17.47 9.70
N ALA A 69 27.35 18.26 9.07
CA ALA A 69 26.93 19.56 9.57
C ALA A 69 25.93 19.47 10.74
N GLY A 70 25.45 18.27 11.10
CA GLY A 70 24.50 18.08 12.20
C GLY A 70 23.03 18.16 11.77
N ALA A 71 22.72 17.80 10.53
CA ALA A 71 21.33 17.69 10.09
C ALA A 71 20.55 16.65 10.94
N ASP A 72 19.33 16.99 11.34
CA ASP A 72 18.42 16.09 12.05
C ASP A 72 17.93 15.01 11.09
N LEU A 73 18.46 13.80 11.29
CA LEU A 73 18.15 12.62 10.48
C LEU A 73 16.69 12.17 10.59
N ASN A 74 16.04 12.53 11.70
CA ASN A 74 14.69 12.12 12.06
C ASN A 74 13.67 13.25 11.87
N ALA A 75 14.09 14.39 11.31
CA ALA A 75 13.24 15.51 10.99
C ALA A 75 12.06 15.05 10.14
N LYS A 76 10.86 15.47 10.54
CA LYS A 76 9.64 15.29 9.76
C LYS A 76 9.54 16.46 8.78
N GLY A 77 9.33 16.17 7.50
CA GLY A 77 9.09 17.20 6.49
C GLY A 77 7.84 18.04 6.79
N GLY A 78 7.54 19.00 5.91
CA GLY A 78 6.44 19.94 6.07
C GLY A 78 5.05 19.29 6.25
N ASN A 79 4.06 20.15 6.46
CA ASN A 79 2.74 19.84 7.04
C ASN A 79 1.93 18.71 6.36
N ASN A 80 2.28 18.24 5.16
CA ASN A 80 1.54 17.19 4.46
C ASN A 80 2.32 15.90 4.14
N GLY A 81 3.56 15.77 4.60
CA GLY A 81 4.38 14.60 4.27
C GLY A 81 4.93 13.89 5.48
N GLY A 82 5.47 14.65 6.44
CA GLY A 82 6.18 14.12 7.61
C GLY A 82 7.21 13.03 7.27
N LYS A 83 7.67 12.96 6.01
CA LYS A 83 8.59 11.93 5.51
C LYS A 83 9.99 12.30 5.97
N THR A 84 10.70 11.35 6.54
CA THR A 84 12.11 11.52 6.88
C THR A 84 12.97 11.36 5.64
N ALA A 85 14.22 11.80 5.72
CA ALA A 85 15.21 11.57 4.68
C ALA A 85 15.32 10.08 4.32
N LEU A 86 15.28 9.21 5.34
CA LEU A 86 15.33 7.75 5.18
C LEU A 86 14.14 7.22 4.37
N VAL A 87 12.92 7.68 4.65
CA VAL A 87 11.72 7.25 3.91
C VAL A 87 11.79 7.68 2.44
N LEU A 88 12.25 8.92 2.18
CA LEU A 88 12.38 9.44 0.81
C LEU A 88 13.42 8.67 0.00
N ALA A 89 14.63 8.49 0.55
CA ALA A 89 15.67 7.69 -0.09
C ALA A 89 15.22 6.23 -0.30
N SER A 90 14.45 5.67 0.64
CA SER A 90 13.97 4.29 0.53
C SER A 90 12.93 4.11 -0.57
N GLY A 91 11.99 5.05 -0.72
CA GLY A 91 11.01 5.00 -1.80
C GLY A 91 11.64 5.22 -3.18
N ALA A 92 12.72 6.00 -3.26
CA ALA A 92 13.47 6.25 -4.49
C ALA A 92 14.51 5.16 -4.82
N GLY A 93 14.82 4.26 -3.88
CA GLY A 93 15.77 3.16 -4.09
C GLY A 93 17.24 3.56 -3.96
N HIS A 94 17.53 4.71 -3.33
CA HIS A 94 18.90 5.20 -3.15
C HIS A 94 19.62 4.45 -2.03
N ILE A 95 19.97 3.18 -2.26
CA ILE A 95 20.59 2.27 -1.28
C ILE A 95 21.82 2.89 -0.58
N PRO A 96 22.78 3.54 -1.28
CA PRO A 96 23.93 4.14 -0.61
C PRO A 96 23.54 5.20 0.41
N ILE A 97 22.54 6.02 0.10
CA ILE A 97 22.01 7.07 1.00
C ILE A 97 21.31 6.43 2.19
N VAL A 98 20.47 5.41 1.96
CA VAL A 98 19.79 4.70 3.05
C VAL A 98 20.82 4.11 4.04
N LYS A 99 21.85 3.42 3.52
CA LYS A 99 22.93 2.88 4.34
C LYS A 99 23.65 3.96 5.13
N LYS A 100 23.97 5.10 4.49
CA LYS A 100 24.61 6.24 5.16
C LYS A 100 23.75 6.78 6.30
N LEU A 101 22.48 7.09 6.04
CA LEU A 101 21.54 7.61 7.04
C LEU A 101 21.41 6.69 8.25
N VAL A 102 21.24 5.38 8.02
CA VAL A 102 21.13 4.39 9.12
C VAL A 102 22.44 4.29 9.90
N SER A 103 23.60 4.25 9.22
CA SER A 103 24.90 4.22 9.90
C SER A 103 25.17 5.49 10.73
N ALA A 104 24.57 6.62 10.36
CA ALA A 104 24.62 7.87 11.10
C ALA A 104 23.60 7.94 12.25
N GLY A 105 22.76 6.91 12.45
CA GLY A 105 21.81 6.81 13.55
C GLY A 105 20.37 7.23 13.20
N ALA A 106 20.00 7.31 11.92
CA ALA A 106 18.61 7.52 11.54
C ALA A 106 17.71 6.37 12.04
N ASN A 107 16.56 6.71 12.64
CA ASN A 107 15.65 5.72 13.15
C ASN A 107 14.85 5.05 12.01
N ILE A 108 15.07 3.75 11.84
CA ILE A 108 14.46 2.91 10.79
C ILE A 108 12.92 2.79 10.95
N ASN A 109 12.43 2.82 12.20
CA ASN A 109 11.06 2.50 12.56
C ASN A 109 10.24 3.74 12.94
N ILE A 110 10.54 4.91 12.35
CA ILE A 110 9.72 6.11 12.54
C ILE A 110 8.30 5.83 12.01
N SER A 111 7.32 6.05 12.88
CA SER A 111 5.91 5.85 12.55
C SER A 111 5.49 6.77 11.40
N PRO A 112 4.66 6.28 10.47
CA PRO A 112 4.22 7.06 9.32
C PRO A 112 3.37 8.26 9.73
N TYR A 113 3.46 9.33 8.95
CA TYR A 113 2.57 10.48 9.06
C TYR A 113 1.09 10.09 8.79
N ARG A 114 0.14 10.88 9.29
CA ARG A 114 -1.30 10.55 9.25
C ARG A 114 -1.84 10.31 7.84
N TYR A 115 -1.34 11.07 6.85
CA TYR A 115 -1.80 11.06 5.47
C TYR A 115 -0.69 10.58 4.55
N TYR A 116 -0.94 9.55 3.74
CA TYR A 116 0.01 9.01 2.76
C TYR A 116 1.39 8.63 3.34
N GLY A 117 1.49 8.53 4.67
CA GLY A 117 2.73 8.22 5.36
C GLY A 117 3.18 6.78 5.09
N ARG A 118 4.50 6.60 5.11
CA ARG A 118 5.18 5.31 4.97
C ARG A 118 6.33 5.24 5.97
N THR A 119 6.63 4.05 6.48
CA THR A 119 7.95 3.72 7.03
C THR A 119 8.95 3.51 5.89
N ALA A 120 10.24 3.40 6.20
CA ALA A 120 11.28 3.11 5.21
C ALA A 120 10.99 1.81 4.45
N LEU A 121 10.63 0.75 5.18
CA LEU A 121 10.29 -0.56 4.59
C LEU A 121 9.04 -0.49 3.72
N GLN A 122 7.98 0.19 4.17
CA GLN A 122 6.76 0.36 3.38
C GLN A 122 7.03 1.13 2.07
N ALA A 123 7.87 2.17 2.10
CA ALA A 123 8.26 2.94 0.93
C ALA A 123 9.13 2.12 -0.05
N ALA A 124 10.11 1.37 0.46
CA ALA A 124 10.95 0.48 -0.35
C ALA A 124 10.11 -0.62 -1.04
N ALA A 125 9.14 -1.18 -0.32
CA ALA A 125 8.22 -2.18 -0.84
C ALA A 125 7.28 -1.64 -1.93
N GLU A 126 6.76 -0.41 -1.76
CA GLU A 126 5.95 0.28 -2.78
C GLU A 126 6.79 0.60 -4.03
N GLY A 127 8.05 1.01 -3.85
CA GLY A 127 8.99 1.36 -4.92
C GLY A 127 9.60 0.17 -5.67
N GLY A 128 9.44 -1.07 -5.18
CA GLY A 128 9.98 -2.26 -5.86
C GLY A 128 11.46 -2.55 -5.59
N HIS A 129 12.04 -1.96 -4.54
CA HIS A 129 13.48 -2.04 -4.27
C HIS A 129 13.83 -3.29 -3.44
N GLU A 130 13.91 -4.46 -4.08
CA GLU A 130 14.11 -5.77 -3.43
C GLU A 130 15.35 -5.81 -2.51
N ASP A 131 16.52 -5.43 -3.03
CA ASP A 131 17.78 -5.43 -2.26
C ASP A 131 17.69 -4.55 -1.02
N LEU A 132 16.99 -3.42 -1.16
CA LEU A 132 16.77 -2.50 -0.06
C LEU A 132 15.81 -3.08 0.97
N VAL A 133 14.73 -3.74 0.55
CA VAL A 133 13.79 -4.43 1.45
C VAL A 133 14.52 -5.48 2.27
N LEU A 134 15.32 -6.35 1.63
CA LEU A 134 16.13 -7.35 2.32
C LEU A 134 17.07 -6.73 3.34
N TRP A 135 17.76 -5.66 2.94
CA TRP A 135 18.70 -4.96 3.80
C TRP A 135 18.00 -4.30 5.00
N LEU A 136 16.90 -3.57 4.79
CA LEU A 136 16.12 -2.92 5.85
C LEU A 136 15.58 -3.94 6.87
N LEU A 137 15.07 -5.08 6.41
CA LEU A 137 14.63 -6.16 7.28
C LEU A 137 15.81 -6.74 8.09
N GLY A 138 17.00 -6.84 7.48
CA GLY A 138 18.24 -7.23 8.17
C GLY A 138 18.72 -6.22 9.21
N GLN A 139 18.33 -4.94 9.09
CA GLN A 139 18.60 -3.89 10.08
C GLN A 139 17.51 -3.74 11.15
N GLY A 140 16.52 -4.64 11.19
CA GLY A 140 15.46 -4.62 12.20
C GLY A 140 14.29 -3.69 11.88
N ALA A 141 14.03 -3.40 10.59
CA ALA A 141 12.77 -2.78 10.18
C ALA A 141 11.58 -3.66 10.58
N ASP A 142 10.56 -3.06 11.19
CA ASP A 142 9.34 -3.78 11.56
C ASP A 142 8.52 -4.13 10.31
N VAL A 143 8.50 -5.42 9.98
CA VAL A 143 7.75 -6.01 8.85
C VAL A 143 6.24 -5.74 8.95
N ASN A 144 5.71 -5.60 10.16
CA ASN A 144 4.30 -5.39 10.46
C ASN A 144 4.02 -3.97 10.98
N ALA A 145 4.91 -3.01 10.67
CA ALA A 145 4.71 -1.62 11.06
C ALA A 145 3.33 -1.12 10.59
N PRO A 146 2.58 -0.41 11.46
CA PRO A 146 1.22 -0.01 11.14
C PRO A 146 1.18 0.98 9.97
N PRO A 147 0.11 0.94 9.14
CA PRO A 147 -0.08 1.89 8.05
C PRO A 147 -0.49 3.28 8.58
N ALA A 148 -0.31 4.31 7.75
CA ALA A 148 -0.92 5.62 7.96
C ALA A 148 -2.46 5.56 8.03
N LYS A 149 -3.11 6.50 8.71
CA LYS A 149 -4.57 6.48 8.92
C LYS A 149 -5.38 6.72 7.64
N VAL A 150 -4.79 7.38 6.64
CA VAL A 150 -5.43 7.70 5.35
C VAL A 150 -4.51 7.27 4.22
N ASP A 151 -5.02 6.39 3.34
CA ASP A 151 -4.26 5.80 2.22
C ASP A 151 -2.93 5.15 2.66
N GLY A 152 -2.89 4.69 3.90
CA GLY A 152 -1.78 3.92 4.45
C GLY A 152 -1.79 2.48 3.96
N ARG A 153 -0.60 1.92 3.79
CA ARG A 153 -0.38 0.51 3.44
C ARG A 153 0.68 -0.08 4.36
N THR A 154 0.48 -1.31 4.83
CA THR A 154 1.58 -2.12 5.38
C THR A 154 2.60 -2.42 4.26
N ALA A 155 3.78 -2.94 4.61
CA ALA A 155 4.77 -3.27 3.58
C ALA A 155 4.21 -4.31 2.58
N LEU A 156 3.45 -5.29 3.07
CA LEU A 156 2.81 -6.31 2.23
C LEU A 156 1.70 -5.71 1.34
N GLN A 157 0.85 -4.84 1.90
CA GLN A 157 -0.18 -4.14 1.11
C GLN A 157 0.44 -3.25 0.03
N ALA A 158 1.56 -2.59 0.33
CA ALA A 158 2.29 -1.74 -0.63
C ALA A 158 2.93 -2.57 -1.75
N ALA A 159 3.65 -3.65 -1.42
CA ALA A 159 4.23 -4.56 -2.41
C ALA A 159 3.15 -5.19 -3.30
N ALA A 160 2.01 -5.55 -2.71
CA ALA A 160 0.89 -6.15 -3.43
C ALA A 160 0.21 -5.15 -4.38
N PHE A 161 0.06 -3.88 -3.98
CA PHE A 161 -0.44 -2.82 -4.84
C PHE A 161 0.49 -2.56 -6.03
N SER A 162 1.80 -2.56 -5.82
CA SER A 162 2.79 -2.34 -6.88
C SER A 162 3.06 -3.59 -7.75
N GLY A 163 2.54 -4.76 -7.37
CA GLY A 163 2.74 -6.00 -8.14
C GLY A 163 4.11 -6.65 -7.97
N ASN A 164 4.83 -6.30 -6.90
CA ASN A 164 6.20 -6.75 -6.66
C ASN A 164 6.22 -8.17 -6.09
N VAL A 165 6.02 -9.18 -6.96
CA VAL A 165 5.94 -10.62 -6.63
C VAL A 165 7.05 -11.07 -5.68
N ARG A 166 8.29 -10.67 -5.95
CA ARG A 166 9.44 -11.09 -5.16
C ARG A 166 9.49 -10.45 -3.78
N ILE A 167 9.09 -9.18 -3.67
CA ILE A 167 8.98 -8.50 -2.37
C ILE A 167 7.83 -9.09 -1.55
N VAL A 168 6.69 -9.41 -2.18
CA VAL A 168 5.58 -10.12 -1.51
C VAL A 168 6.07 -11.43 -0.91
N GLN A 169 6.80 -12.24 -1.68
CA GLN A 169 7.41 -13.47 -1.19
C GLN A 169 8.33 -13.22 0.02
N ILE A 170 9.27 -12.27 -0.09
CA ILE A 170 10.22 -11.94 0.99
C ILE A 170 9.48 -11.51 2.26
N LEU A 171 8.45 -10.67 2.15
CA LEU A 171 7.70 -10.18 3.29
C LEU A 171 6.94 -11.32 3.99
N LEU A 172 6.32 -12.22 3.22
CA LEU A 172 5.64 -13.40 3.76
C LEU A 172 6.61 -14.36 4.46
N GLU A 173 7.78 -14.62 3.88
CA GLU A 173 8.87 -15.40 4.49
C GLU A 173 9.38 -14.77 5.81
N ARG A 174 9.18 -13.46 5.99
CA ARG A 174 9.52 -12.71 7.20
C ARG A 174 8.32 -12.47 8.12
N ASN A 175 7.27 -13.28 8.00
CA ASN A 175 6.07 -13.25 8.83
C ASN A 175 5.27 -11.92 8.75
N ALA A 176 5.22 -11.31 7.56
CA ALA A 176 4.25 -10.27 7.28
C ALA A 176 2.83 -10.82 7.43
N ARG A 177 1.97 -10.11 8.15
CA ARG A 177 0.58 -10.50 8.38
C ARG A 177 -0.23 -10.33 7.09
N VAL A 178 -0.63 -11.46 6.51
CA VAL A 178 -1.37 -11.52 5.24
C VAL A 178 -2.76 -10.84 5.30
N ASN A 179 -3.42 -10.93 6.46
CA ASN A 179 -4.79 -10.46 6.68
C ASN A 179 -4.89 -9.15 7.47
N GLU A 180 -3.89 -8.26 7.35
CA GLU A 180 -4.01 -6.91 7.93
C GLU A 180 -5.19 -6.16 7.29
N PRO A 181 -6.12 -5.62 8.10
CA PRO A 181 -7.32 -5.00 7.60
C PRO A 181 -7.02 -3.72 6.80
N PRO A 182 -7.91 -3.34 5.88
CA PRO A 182 -7.78 -2.08 5.17
C PRO A 182 -7.99 -0.91 6.14
N VAL A 183 -7.21 0.16 5.98
CA VAL A 183 -7.47 1.41 6.70
C VAL A 183 -8.81 2.02 6.28
N ARG A 184 -9.47 2.72 7.21
CA ARG A 184 -10.85 3.25 7.01
C ARG A 184 -11.03 4.09 5.74
N TYR A 185 -10.01 4.88 5.37
CA TYR A 185 -10.07 5.81 4.26
C TYR A 185 -9.16 5.34 3.13
N LYS A 186 -9.78 4.83 2.04
CA LYS A 186 -9.10 4.30 0.84
C LYS A 186 -8.15 3.11 1.09
N GLY A 187 -8.32 2.39 2.20
CA GLY A 187 -7.52 1.20 2.47
C GLY A 187 -7.97 0.00 1.65
N LEU A 188 -7.02 -0.91 1.41
CA LEU A 188 -7.21 -2.21 0.78
C LEU A 188 -6.40 -3.24 1.57
N THR A 189 -6.89 -4.47 1.71
CA THR A 189 -6.03 -5.60 2.09
C THR A 189 -4.99 -5.86 0.98
N ALA A 190 -3.98 -6.66 1.27
CA ALA A 190 -2.99 -7.03 0.25
C ALA A 190 -3.66 -7.71 -0.96
N LEU A 191 -4.62 -8.62 -0.70
CA LEU A 191 -5.35 -9.32 -1.75
C LEU A 191 -6.25 -8.38 -2.55
N GLN A 192 -6.98 -7.48 -1.89
CA GLN A 192 -7.81 -6.46 -2.55
C GLN A 192 -6.95 -5.51 -3.41
N ALA A 193 -5.77 -5.11 -2.94
CA ALA A 193 -4.84 -4.26 -3.67
C ALA A 193 -4.29 -4.93 -4.94
N ALA A 194 -3.81 -6.17 -4.83
CA ALA A 194 -3.33 -6.95 -5.98
C ALA A 194 -4.45 -7.22 -6.99
N ALA A 195 -5.65 -7.54 -6.50
CA ALA A 195 -6.82 -7.79 -7.33
C ALA A 195 -7.28 -6.54 -8.08
N TYR A 196 -7.27 -5.36 -7.43
CA TYR A 196 -7.60 -4.09 -8.08
C TYR A 196 -6.64 -3.75 -9.22
N GLN A 197 -5.35 -4.00 -9.01
CA GLN A 197 -4.28 -3.62 -9.95
C GLN A 197 -3.98 -4.66 -11.03
N GLY A 198 -4.56 -5.86 -10.96
CA GLY A 198 -4.39 -6.87 -12.01
C GLY A 198 -3.18 -7.78 -11.84
N HIS A 199 -2.64 -7.90 -10.61
CA HIS A 199 -1.41 -8.65 -10.36
C HIS A 199 -1.69 -10.13 -10.08
N CYS A 200 -1.94 -10.95 -11.12
CA CYS A 200 -2.35 -12.36 -11.00
C CYS A 200 -1.42 -13.20 -10.10
N LYS A 201 -0.10 -13.14 -10.34
CA LYS A 201 0.90 -13.89 -9.53
C LYS A 201 0.88 -13.50 -8.05
N VAL A 202 0.68 -12.22 -7.75
CA VAL A 202 0.57 -11.75 -6.36
C VAL A 202 -0.72 -12.26 -5.72
N VAL A 203 -1.83 -12.25 -6.45
CA VAL A 203 -3.11 -12.81 -5.97
C VAL A 203 -2.96 -14.27 -5.60
N GLU A 204 -2.35 -15.08 -6.48
CA GLU A 204 -2.09 -16.50 -6.22
C GLU A 204 -1.22 -16.71 -4.98
N GLN A 205 -0.11 -15.97 -4.85
CA GLN A 205 0.77 -16.06 -3.68
C GLN A 205 0.05 -15.70 -2.38
N LEU A 206 -0.77 -14.65 -2.40
CA LEU A 206 -1.51 -14.22 -1.21
C LEU A 206 -2.58 -15.25 -0.81
N ILE A 207 -3.31 -15.83 -1.77
CA ILE A 207 -4.28 -16.91 -1.50
C ILE A 207 -3.57 -18.14 -0.92
N GLN A 208 -2.44 -18.54 -1.51
CA GLN A 208 -1.61 -19.65 -0.99
C GLN A 208 -1.09 -19.38 0.42
N ALA A 209 -0.80 -18.11 0.75
CA ALA A 209 -0.39 -17.67 2.07
C ALA A 209 -1.56 -17.51 3.07
N GLY A 210 -2.79 -17.88 2.69
CA GLY A 210 -3.95 -17.84 3.59
C GLY A 210 -4.64 -16.47 3.67
N ALA A 211 -4.57 -15.66 2.61
CA ALA A 211 -5.36 -14.44 2.51
C ALA A 211 -6.87 -14.74 2.55
N ASP A 212 -7.62 -14.01 3.37
CA ASP A 212 -9.08 -14.12 3.42
C ASP A 212 -9.70 -13.42 2.20
N VAL A 213 -10.13 -14.27 1.26
CA VAL A 213 -10.77 -13.92 -0.01
C VAL A 213 -12.05 -13.10 0.17
N ASN A 214 -12.72 -13.23 1.32
CA ASN A 214 -14.02 -12.64 1.60
C ASN A 214 -13.94 -11.45 2.58
N THR A 215 -12.74 -10.94 2.86
CA THR A 215 -12.59 -9.74 3.69
C THR A 215 -13.41 -8.58 3.14
N ASP A 216 -14.19 -7.94 4.02
CA ASP A 216 -14.94 -6.73 3.70
C ASP A 216 -14.01 -5.59 3.28
N GLY A 217 -14.49 -4.74 2.38
CA GLY A 217 -13.77 -3.54 1.99
C GLY A 217 -13.72 -2.49 3.09
N ALA A 218 -12.82 -1.51 2.96
CA ALA A 218 -12.79 -0.34 3.84
C ALA A 218 -14.17 0.36 3.97
N GLY A 219 -14.41 1.01 5.11
CA GLY A 219 -15.70 1.65 5.38
C GLY A 219 -16.12 2.72 4.36
N LEU A 220 -15.19 3.34 3.63
CA LEU A 220 -15.47 4.26 2.53
C LEU A 220 -14.87 3.75 1.22
N ASN A 221 -15.72 3.56 0.21
CA ASN A 221 -15.34 3.02 -1.10
C ASN A 221 -14.64 1.65 -1.04
N GLY A 222 -14.95 0.83 -0.04
CA GLY A 222 -14.32 -0.48 0.14
C GLY A 222 -14.68 -1.48 -0.95
N TYR A 223 -13.66 -2.15 -1.48
CA TYR A 223 -13.81 -3.27 -2.39
C TYR A 223 -13.57 -4.60 -1.68
N THR A 224 -14.39 -5.61 -1.97
CA THR A 224 -13.97 -7.00 -1.78
C THR A 224 -12.92 -7.33 -2.83
N ALA A 225 -12.13 -8.40 -2.67
CA ALA A 225 -11.16 -8.78 -3.69
C ALA A 225 -11.85 -9.02 -5.06
N LEU A 226 -13.02 -9.68 -5.04
CA LEU A 226 -13.79 -9.97 -6.24
C LEU A 226 -14.33 -8.71 -6.92
N SER A 227 -14.87 -7.75 -6.14
CA SER A 227 -15.35 -6.49 -6.71
C SER A 227 -14.22 -5.57 -7.17
N ALA A 228 -13.04 -5.63 -6.54
CA ALA A 228 -11.84 -4.94 -6.99
C ALA A 228 -11.37 -5.44 -8.36
N ALA A 229 -11.26 -6.77 -8.53
CA ALA A 229 -10.91 -7.37 -9.82
C ALA A 229 -11.94 -7.07 -10.91
N ALA A 230 -13.23 -7.08 -10.54
CA ALA A 230 -14.32 -6.74 -11.45
C ALA A 230 -14.32 -5.27 -11.88
N GLU A 231 -13.95 -4.35 -10.98
CA GLU A 231 -13.78 -2.91 -11.27
C GLU A 231 -12.61 -2.67 -12.24
N GLY A 232 -11.51 -3.41 -12.08
CA GLY A 232 -10.33 -3.31 -12.94
C GLY A 232 -10.42 -4.10 -14.26
N GLY A 233 -11.43 -4.95 -14.44
CA GLY A 233 -11.59 -5.75 -15.65
C GLY A 233 -10.72 -7.01 -15.71
N HIS A 234 -10.20 -7.48 -14.56
CA HIS A 234 -9.22 -8.55 -14.48
C HIS A 234 -9.89 -9.94 -14.46
N LEU A 235 -10.24 -10.45 -15.64
CA LEU A 235 -11.01 -11.70 -15.81
C LEU A 235 -10.35 -12.92 -15.14
N GLU A 236 -9.03 -13.08 -15.32
CA GLU A 236 -8.28 -14.20 -14.75
C GLU A 236 -8.32 -14.17 -13.21
N ILE A 237 -8.11 -13.00 -12.61
CA ILE A 237 -8.19 -12.82 -11.16
C ILE A 237 -9.60 -13.09 -10.64
N VAL A 238 -10.64 -12.65 -11.37
CA VAL A 238 -12.03 -12.98 -11.01
C VAL A 238 -12.23 -14.49 -10.94
N GLN A 239 -11.73 -15.22 -11.94
CA GLN A 239 -11.82 -16.68 -11.97
C GLN A 239 -11.08 -17.30 -10.77
N THR A 240 -9.82 -16.91 -10.54
CA THR A 240 -9.02 -17.38 -9.39
C THR A 240 -9.70 -17.11 -8.05
N LEU A 241 -10.29 -15.93 -7.86
CA LEU A 241 -10.99 -15.60 -6.62
C LEU A 241 -12.28 -16.41 -6.43
N LEU A 242 -13.04 -16.65 -7.51
CA LEU A 242 -14.25 -17.48 -7.46
C LEU A 242 -13.91 -18.94 -7.15
N ASP A 243 -12.85 -19.46 -7.73
CA ASP A 243 -12.33 -20.81 -7.43
C ASP A 243 -11.83 -20.92 -5.99
N ALA A 244 -11.28 -19.82 -5.44
CA ALA A 244 -10.91 -19.70 -4.04
C ALA A 244 -12.11 -19.42 -3.09
N GLY A 245 -13.35 -19.48 -3.58
CA GLY A 245 -14.55 -19.37 -2.74
C GLY A 245 -15.00 -17.94 -2.46
N ALA A 246 -14.68 -16.97 -3.32
CA ALA A 246 -15.20 -15.61 -3.20
C ALA A 246 -16.74 -15.57 -3.23
N ASN A 247 -17.33 -14.80 -2.33
CA ASN A 247 -18.76 -14.58 -2.28
C ASN A 247 -19.20 -13.66 -3.43
N VAL A 248 -19.72 -14.28 -4.49
CA VAL A 248 -20.22 -13.60 -5.69
C VAL A 248 -21.36 -12.59 -5.43
N SER A 249 -22.06 -12.74 -4.30
CA SER A 249 -23.18 -11.86 -3.91
C SER A 249 -22.79 -10.74 -2.95
N ALA A 250 -21.51 -10.67 -2.54
CA ALA A 250 -21.04 -9.65 -1.62
C ALA A 250 -21.22 -8.25 -2.22
N LEU A 251 -21.70 -7.32 -1.38
CA LEU A 251 -21.94 -5.93 -1.76
C LEU A 251 -20.73 -5.08 -1.36
N SER A 252 -20.29 -4.24 -2.28
CA SER A 252 -19.10 -3.42 -2.12
C SER A 252 -19.34 -1.98 -2.53
N GLY A 253 -18.52 -1.08 -2.00
CA GLY A 253 -18.54 0.35 -2.26
C GLY A 253 -19.75 1.04 -1.64
N ASN A 254 -19.80 2.37 -1.78
CA ASN A 254 -20.88 3.18 -1.22
C ASN A 254 -22.23 2.90 -1.91
N GLN A 255 -22.19 2.47 -3.17
CA GLN A 255 -23.38 2.16 -3.96
C GLN A 255 -23.91 0.74 -3.70
N LYS A 256 -23.26 -0.04 -2.81
CA LYS A 256 -23.64 -1.40 -2.44
C LYS A 256 -23.91 -2.27 -3.66
N ARG A 257 -22.91 -2.38 -4.55
CA ARG A 257 -23.00 -3.15 -5.78
C ARG A 257 -22.27 -4.48 -5.64
N THR A 258 -22.79 -5.51 -6.30
CA THR A 258 -22.10 -6.79 -6.52
C THR A 258 -20.97 -6.63 -7.54
N ALA A 259 -20.00 -7.55 -7.53
CA ALA A 259 -18.94 -7.60 -8.54
C ALA A 259 -19.50 -7.66 -9.98
N ARG A 260 -20.60 -8.39 -10.20
CA ARG A 260 -21.31 -8.43 -11.49
C ARG A 260 -21.80 -7.04 -11.91
N GLN A 261 -22.51 -6.33 -11.02
CA GLN A 261 -23.06 -5.01 -11.34
C GLN A 261 -21.95 -4.00 -11.64
N ILE A 262 -20.84 -4.07 -10.90
CA ILE A 262 -19.64 -3.25 -11.14
C ILE A 262 -19.05 -3.54 -12.51
N ALA A 263 -18.78 -4.82 -12.82
CA ALA A 263 -18.23 -5.24 -14.12
C ALA A 263 -19.10 -4.77 -15.30
N LEU A 264 -20.43 -4.95 -15.21
CA LEU A 264 -21.34 -4.52 -16.28
C LEU A 264 -21.36 -2.99 -16.44
N ALA A 265 -21.33 -2.24 -15.34
CA ALA A 265 -21.27 -0.77 -15.38
C ALA A 265 -19.96 -0.26 -16.03
N ARG A 266 -18.88 -1.02 -15.93
CA ARG A 266 -17.57 -0.74 -16.54
C ARG A 266 -17.41 -1.32 -17.96
N GLY A 267 -18.40 -2.05 -18.47
CA GLY A 267 -18.35 -2.69 -19.79
C GLY A 267 -17.63 -4.05 -19.83
N HIS A 268 -17.25 -4.62 -18.70
CA HIS A 268 -16.59 -5.92 -18.59
C HIS A 268 -17.60 -7.08 -18.68
N VAL A 269 -18.20 -7.26 -19.85
CA VAL A 269 -19.29 -8.24 -20.08
C VAL A 269 -18.86 -9.67 -19.76
N GLY A 270 -17.61 -10.05 -20.06
CA GLY A 270 -17.07 -11.38 -19.75
C GLY A 270 -17.13 -11.72 -18.26
N ILE A 271 -16.68 -10.80 -17.41
CA ILE A 271 -16.75 -10.92 -15.94
C ILE A 271 -18.21 -11.02 -15.49
N GLY A 272 -19.10 -10.19 -16.06
CA GLY A 272 -20.52 -10.23 -15.75
C GLY A 272 -21.15 -11.60 -16.01
N ARG A 273 -20.75 -12.29 -17.10
CA ARG A 273 -21.21 -13.65 -17.43
C ARG A 273 -20.68 -14.69 -16.45
N ILE A 274 -19.38 -14.65 -16.12
CA ILE A 274 -18.77 -15.61 -15.17
C ILE A 274 -19.43 -15.49 -13.79
N CYS A 275 -19.55 -14.28 -13.26
CA CYS A 275 -20.22 -14.06 -11.97
C CYS A 275 -21.68 -14.56 -12.00
N ASN A 276 -22.38 -14.40 -13.13
CA ASN A 276 -23.74 -14.94 -13.27
C ASN A 276 -23.77 -16.47 -13.24
N GLY A 277 -22.82 -17.13 -13.91
CA GLY A 277 -22.70 -18.60 -13.92
C GLY A 277 -22.46 -19.17 -12.53
N TYR A 278 -21.55 -18.58 -11.75
CA TYR A 278 -21.30 -18.99 -10.37
C TYR A 278 -22.52 -18.80 -9.47
N LEU A 279 -23.23 -17.67 -9.60
CA LEU A 279 -24.44 -17.41 -8.83
C LEU A 279 -25.53 -18.47 -9.07
N HIS A 280 -25.75 -18.85 -10.33
CA HIS A 280 -26.74 -19.89 -10.66
C HIS A 280 -26.32 -21.27 -10.13
N SER A 281 -25.03 -21.58 -10.17
CA SER A 281 -24.49 -22.84 -9.66
C SER A 281 -24.67 -22.94 -8.14
N GLN A 282 -24.35 -21.88 -7.39
CA GLN A 282 -24.59 -21.83 -5.94
C GLN A 282 -26.07 -21.96 -5.56
N MET A 283 -26.97 -21.32 -6.33
CA MET A 283 -28.42 -21.40 -6.10
C MET A 283 -28.95 -22.81 -6.35
N ARG A 284 -28.48 -23.51 -7.39
CA ARG A 284 -28.86 -24.90 -7.68
C ARG A 284 -28.40 -25.86 -6.58
N MET A 285 -27.21 -25.67 -6.03
CA MET A 285 -26.72 -26.49 -4.91
C MET A 285 -27.60 -26.31 -3.67
N LYS A 286 -27.97 -25.07 -3.32
CA LYS A 286 -28.85 -24.78 -2.17
C LYS A 286 -30.28 -25.32 -2.32
N THR A 287 -30.82 -25.39 -3.54
CA THR A 287 -32.17 -25.96 -3.78
C THR A 287 -32.14 -27.47 -3.91
N GLY A 288 -31.05 -28.05 -4.43
CA GLY A 288 -30.80 -29.49 -4.45
C GLY A 288 -30.69 -30.09 -3.04
N ASP A 289 -29.92 -29.46 -2.16
CA ASP A 289 -29.80 -29.87 -0.75
C ASP A 289 -31.13 -29.78 0.01
N LYS A 290 -31.98 -28.80 -0.30
CA LYS A 290 -33.31 -28.73 0.29
C LYS A 290 -34.21 -29.85 -0.19
N ARG A 291 -34.14 -30.22 -1.47
CA ARG A 291 -34.91 -31.35 -2.03
C ARG A 291 -34.44 -32.69 -1.49
N SER A 292 -33.14 -32.93 -1.40
CA SER A 292 -32.61 -34.18 -0.82
C SER A 292 -32.94 -34.30 0.68
N HIS A 293 -32.91 -33.19 1.43
CA HIS A 293 -33.31 -33.19 2.84
C HIS A 293 -34.82 -33.44 3.00
N LEU A 294 -35.67 -32.81 2.18
CA LEU A 294 -37.12 -33.07 2.15
C LEU A 294 -37.44 -34.50 1.73
N GLU A 295 -36.78 -35.04 0.69
CA GLU A 295 -36.96 -36.43 0.24
C GLU A 295 -36.52 -37.44 1.32
N SER A 296 -35.46 -37.15 2.08
CA SER A 296 -35.04 -38.00 3.20
C SER A 296 -36.05 -38.02 4.37
N GLN A 297 -36.74 -36.91 4.63
CA GLN A 297 -37.80 -36.83 5.66
C GLN A 297 -39.07 -37.57 5.23
N VAL A 298 -39.46 -37.48 3.95
CA VAL A 298 -40.63 -38.20 3.42
C VAL A 298 -40.39 -39.72 3.41
N VAL A 299 -39.16 -40.17 3.15
CA VAL A 299 -38.81 -41.61 3.23
C VAL A 299 -38.82 -42.12 4.67
N SER A 300 -38.46 -41.31 5.68
CA SER A 300 -38.59 -41.72 7.09
C SER A 300 -40.04 -41.77 7.58
N GLU A 301 -40.90 -40.84 7.15
CA GLU A 301 -42.32 -40.82 7.56
C GLU A 301 -43.15 -41.95 6.92
N THR A 302 -42.72 -42.47 5.77
CA THR A 302 -43.41 -43.57 5.08
C THR A 302 -43.01 -44.96 5.59
N GLN A 303 -41.99 -45.07 6.45
CA GLN A 303 -41.55 -46.34 7.06
C GLN A 303 -42.07 -46.57 8.50
N GLU A 304 -42.73 -45.59 9.12
CA GLU A 304 -43.39 -45.75 10.43
C GLU A 304 -44.92 -45.82 10.28
N SER A 305 -45.43 -46.92 9.73
CA SER A 305 -46.81 -47.35 10.00
C SER A 305 -46.90 -48.88 9.94
N PRO A 306 -46.62 -49.58 11.05
CA PRO A 306 -47.11 -50.93 11.23
C PRO A 306 -48.56 -50.85 11.74
N PHE A 307 -49.48 -51.37 10.91
CA PHE A 307 -50.82 -51.73 11.33
C PHE A 307 -50.80 -52.49 12.66
N ASN A 308 -51.55 -52.01 13.65
CA ASN A 308 -52.16 -52.83 14.70
C ASN A 308 -53.41 -52.13 15.22
#